data_AF-A0A167NNB6-F1
#
_entry.id   AF-A0A167NNB6-F1
#
_cell.length_a   1.000
_cell.length_b   1.000
_cell.length_c   1.000
_cell.angle_alpha   90.00
_cell.angle_beta   90.00
_cell.angle_gamma   90.00
#
_symmetry.space_group_name_H-M   'P 1'
#
loop_
_entity.id
_entity.type
_entity.pdbx_description
1 polymer ?
#
loop_
_entity_poly.entity_id
_entity_poly.type
_entity_poly.pdbx_seq_one_letter_code
_entity_poly.pdbx_strand_id
1 'polypeptide(L)'
;MLRLPYLVTGGSDERIRVWDTSAVEDSNGPPDLLRTLDVHSHEISGLALWLRQGNKHGREPWILSASLDGTLRKWKLSDMLARGRVASLEPSQAVPPTFELTDDEERELLELE
;
A
#
# COMPACT_ATOMS: atom_id res chain seq x y z
N MET A 1 -1.18 25.02 15.74
CA MET A 1 -0.80 24.46 14.41
C MET A 1 -0.56 22.97 14.62
N LEU A 2 -1.31 22.09 13.94
CA LEU A 2 -0.98 20.66 13.93
C LEU A 2 0.33 20.51 13.16
N ARG A 3 1.40 20.05 13.83
CA ARG A 3 2.65 19.71 13.17
C ARG A 3 2.60 18.22 12.79
N LEU A 4 2.76 17.94 11.51
CA LEU A 4 2.92 16.59 10.99
C LEU A 4 4.32 16.57 10.35
N PRO A 5 5.39 16.27 11.10
CA PRO A 5 6.76 16.25 10.58
C PRO A 5 6.99 14.99 9.73
N TYR A 6 6.00 14.63 8.91
CA TYR A 6 6.01 13.43 8.12
C TYR A 6 5.81 13.80 6.66
N LEU A 7 6.78 13.39 5.84
CA LEU A 7 6.68 13.47 4.40
C LEU A 7 6.32 12.09 3.85
N VAL A 8 5.37 12.05 2.93
CA VAL A 8 4.99 10.83 2.21
C VAL A 8 5.26 11.03 0.74
N THR A 9 6.05 10.14 0.14
CA THR A 9 6.44 10.21 -1.27
C THR A 9 6.07 8.93 -2.00
N GLY A 10 5.84 9.03 -3.30
CA GLY A 10 5.62 7.90 -4.20
C GLY A 10 5.87 8.33 -5.64
N GLY A 11 6.21 7.37 -6.50
CA GLY A 11 6.55 7.67 -7.91
C GLY A 11 6.68 6.41 -8.76
N SER A 12 7.57 6.49 -9.75
CA SER A 12 7.72 5.47 -10.80
C SER A 12 8.26 4.12 -10.31
N ASP A 13 8.83 4.06 -9.10
CA ASP A 13 9.31 2.82 -8.49
C ASP A 13 8.25 2.08 -7.65
N GLU A 14 6.97 2.49 -7.82
CA GLU A 14 5.77 1.78 -7.36
C GLU A 14 5.59 1.75 -5.83
N ARG A 15 6.50 2.42 -5.10
CA ARG A 15 6.59 2.38 -3.65
C ARG A 15 6.18 3.67 -2.99
N ILE A 16 5.51 3.55 -1.85
CA ILE A 16 5.32 4.67 -0.94
C ILE A 16 6.43 4.68 0.11
N ARG A 17 7.04 5.84 0.33
CA ARG A 17 8.00 6.06 1.42
C ARG A 17 7.46 7.07 2.41
N VAL A 18 7.73 6.82 3.68
CA VAL A 18 7.37 7.70 4.79
C VAL A 18 8.65 8.13 5.46
N TRP A 19 8.80 9.44 5.63
CA TRP A 19 9.99 10.08 6.16
C TRP A 19 9.63 10.90 7.39
N ASP A 20 10.51 10.89 8.38
CA ASP A 20 10.51 11.87 9.48
C ASP A 20 11.33 13.08 9.04
N THR A 21 10.74 14.26 9.07
CA THR A 21 11.37 15.52 8.67
C THR A 21 11.71 16.41 9.85
N SER A 22 11.60 15.94 11.10
CA SER A 22 11.92 16.75 12.29
C SER A 22 13.35 17.31 12.25
N ALA A 23 14.33 16.51 11.83
CA ALA A 23 15.72 16.97 11.72
C ALA A 23 15.90 18.08 10.66
N VAL A 24 15.10 18.08 9.59
CA VAL A 24 15.13 19.11 8.55
C VAL A 24 14.55 20.42 9.08
N GLU A 25 13.42 20.35 9.80
CA GLU A 25 12.81 21.54 10.41
C GLU A 25 13.76 22.23 11.40
N ASP A 26 14.49 21.43 12.18
CA ASP A 26 15.46 21.92 13.17
C ASP A 26 16.83 22.25 12.56
N SER A 27 17.00 22.14 11.23
CA SER A 27 18.28 22.30 10.52
C SER A 27 19.42 21.41 11.05
N ASN A 28 19.04 20.29 11.67
CA ASN A 28 19.92 19.33 12.33
C ASN A 28 20.31 18.14 11.45
N GLY A 29 19.75 18.01 10.25
CA GLY A 29 20.13 16.95 9.33
C GLY A 29 19.13 16.70 8.19
N PRO A 30 19.40 15.66 7.38
CA PRO A 30 18.46 15.18 6.36
C PRO A 30 17.23 14.49 7.00
N PRO A 31 16.16 14.25 6.22
CA PRO A 31 15.02 13.49 6.72
C PRO A 31 15.36 12.00 6.89
N ASP A 32 14.79 11.38 7.92
CA ASP A 32 14.99 9.96 8.21
C ASP A 32 13.92 9.10 7.53
N LEU A 33 14.34 8.11 6.74
CA LEU A 33 13.42 7.15 6.13
C LEU A 33 12.83 6.23 7.21
N LEU A 34 11.55 6.37 7.50
CA LEU A 34 10.85 5.51 8.47
C LEU A 34 10.41 4.19 7.84
N ARG A 35 9.84 4.25 6.64
CA ARG A 35 9.22 3.09 5.98
C ARG A 35 9.30 3.16 4.46
N THR A 36 9.33 1.99 3.84
CA THR A 36 9.05 1.78 2.43
C THR A 36 7.95 0.72 2.32
N LEU A 37 6.92 1.01 1.55
CA LEU A 37 5.75 0.16 1.37
C LEU A 37 5.65 -0.21 -0.12
N ASP A 38 5.52 -1.50 -0.39
CA ASP A 38 5.21 -2.03 -1.71
C ASP A 38 3.69 -2.04 -1.87
N VAL A 39 3.16 -1.15 -2.73
CA VAL A 39 1.74 -0.77 -2.67
C VAL A 39 0.98 -0.87 -3.98
N HIS A 40 1.67 -0.81 -5.12
CA HIS A 40 1.09 -0.80 -6.45
C HIS A 40 1.98 -1.62 -7.37
N SER A 41 1.44 -2.12 -8.48
CA SER A 41 2.20 -2.87 -9.49
C SER A 41 2.61 -2.01 -10.69
N HIS A 42 2.46 -0.69 -10.57
CA HIS A 42 2.89 0.30 -11.54
C HIS A 42 3.03 1.67 -10.86
N GLU A 43 3.67 2.61 -11.55
CA GLU A 43 3.90 4.00 -11.14
C GLU A 43 2.74 4.64 -10.38
N ILE A 44 3.09 5.25 -9.25
CA ILE A 44 2.19 6.11 -8.48
C ILE A 44 2.17 7.47 -9.14
N SER A 45 1.05 7.81 -9.76
CA SER A 45 0.84 9.06 -10.49
C SER A 45 0.22 10.17 -9.62
N GLY A 46 -0.30 9.83 -8.44
CA GLY A 46 -0.89 10.80 -7.53
C GLY A 46 -0.85 10.38 -6.07
N LEU A 47 -0.62 11.36 -5.19
CA LEU A 47 -0.71 11.22 -3.74
C LEU A 47 -1.50 12.38 -3.15
N ALA A 48 -2.39 12.09 -2.21
CA ALA A 48 -3.18 13.11 -1.52
C ALA A 48 -3.38 12.78 -0.04
N LEU A 49 -3.33 13.83 0.79
CA LEU A 49 -3.76 13.76 2.19
C LEU A 49 -5.27 13.96 2.27
N TRP A 50 -5.97 12.97 2.82
CA TRP A 50 -7.39 13.04 3.10
C TRP A 50 -7.64 13.09 4.61
N LEU A 51 -8.12 14.24 5.10
CA LEU A 51 -8.50 14.42 6.49
C LEU A 51 -9.97 14.04 6.68
N ARG A 52 -10.24 12.80 7.07
CA ARG A 52 -11.60 12.29 7.30
C ARG A 52 -12.13 12.73 8.67
N GLN A 53 -13.42 13.03 8.77
CA GLN A 53 -14.05 13.22 10.08
C GLN A 53 -14.04 11.89 10.85
N GLY A 54 -13.30 11.86 11.96
CA GLY A 54 -13.22 10.72 12.87
C GLY A 54 -14.40 10.70 13.83
N ASN A 55 -14.66 9.51 14.37
CA ASN A 55 -15.79 9.20 15.25
C ASN A 55 -15.57 9.59 16.73
N LYS A 56 -14.34 9.84 17.17
CA LYS A 56 -14.03 10.06 18.60
C LYS A 56 -13.06 11.21 18.92
N HIS A 57 -12.16 11.59 18.01
CA HIS A 57 -11.04 12.51 18.32
C HIS A 57 -10.70 13.54 17.23
N GLY A 58 -11.66 13.95 16.39
CA GLY A 58 -11.44 14.94 15.35
C GLY A 58 -11.03 14.33 14.00
N ARG A 59 -10.28 15.08 13.18
CA ARG A 59 -9.92 14.65 11.81
C ARG A 59 -8.85 13.55 11.84
N GLU A 60 -9.12 12.43 11.19
CA GLU A 60 -8.20 11.30 11.01
C GLU A 60 -7.47 11.43 9.65
N PRO A 61 -6.13 11.50 9.63
CA PRO A 61 -5.37 11.60 8.39
C PRO A 61 -5.22 10.25 7.69
N TRP A 62 -5.58 10.24 6.40
CA TRP A 62 -5.38 9.14 5.48
C TRP A 62 -4.56 9.59 4.28
N ILE A 63 -3.77 8.69 3.72
CA ILE A 63 -3.09 8.89 2.44
C ILE A 63 -3.88 8.16 1.36
N LEU A 64 -4.14 8.84 0.25
CA LEU A 64 -4.67 8.24 -0.97
C LEU A 64 -3.56 8.16 -2.00
N SER A 65 -3.47 7.02 -2.68
CA SER A 65 -2.55 6.80 -3.80
C SER A 65 -3.32 6.42 -5.06
N ALA A 66 -2.95 7.05 -6.18
CA ALA A 66 -3.40 6.72 -7.52
C ALA A 66 -2.24 6.15 -8.33
N SER A 67 -2.48 5.06 -9.05
CA SER A 67 -1.46 4.40 -9.86
C SER A 67 -1.96 4.12 -11.27
N LEU A 68 -1.01 4.01 -12.20
CA LEU A 68 -1.25 3.53 -13.55
C LEU A 68 -1.61 2.03 -13.61
N ASP A 69 -1.55 1.31 -12.48
CA ASP A 69 -2.13 -0.04 -12.34
C ASP A 69 -3.68 -0.05 -12.38
N GLY A 70 -4.30 1.12 -12.52
CA GLY A 70 -5.75 1.29 -12.61
C GLY A 70 -6.45 1.36 -11.25
N THR A 71 -5.70 1.45 -10.14
CA THR A 71 -6.26 1.43 -8.79
C THR A 71 -6.06 2.73 -8.01
N LEU A 72 -7.03 3.01 -7.14
CA LEU A 72 -6.92 3.97 -6.04
C LEU A 72 -6.86 3.20 -4.73
N ARG A 73 -5.88 3.49 -3.87
CA ARG A 73 -5.73 2.85 -2.57
C ARG A 73 -5.71 3.89 -1.45
N LYS A 74 -6.10 3.47 -0.25
CA LYS A 74 -6.15 4.32 0.94
C LYS A 74 -5.39 3.70 2.09
N TRP A 75 -4.69 4.53 2.84
CA TRP A 75 -3.81 4.13 3.91
C TRP A 75 -4.05 5.01 5.13
N LYS A 76 -4.26 4.41 6.30
CA LYS A 76 -4.28 5.19 7.55
C LYS A 76 -2.87 5.66 7.84
N LEU A 77 -2.68 6.96 8.07
CA LEU A 77 -1.34 7.49 8.36
C LEU A 77 -0.76 6.89 9.65
N SER A 78 -1.61 6.63 10.66
CA SER A 78 -1.20 5.93 11.90
C SER A 78 -0.56 4.58 11.63
N ASP A 79 -1.13 3.81 10.70
CA ASP A 79 -0.70 2.45 10.41
C ASP A 79 0.60 2.46 9.60
N MET A 80 0.77 3.47 8.75
CA MET A 80 2.02 3.72 8.03
C MET A 80 3.16 4.14 8.99
N LEU A 81 2.84 4.83 10.08
CA LEU A 81 3.81 5.29 11.10
C LEU A 81 4.09 4.23 12.18
N ALA A 82 3.16 3.32 12.44
CA ALA A 82 3.32 2.28 13.46
C ALA A 82 4.54 1.40 13.15
N ARG A 83 5.57 1.45 14.00
CA ARG A 83 6.72 0.57 13.93
C ARG A 83 6.28 -0.84 14.38
N GLY A 84 6.38 -1.81 13.48
CA GLY A 84 6.29 -3.24 13.83
C GLY A 84 4.95 -3.70 14.39
N ARG A 85 4.00 -3.98 13.49
CA ARG A 85 3.41 -5.32 13.44
C ARG A 85 3.04 -5.57 11.98
N VAL A 86 3.97 -6.17 11.26
CA VAL A 86 3.55 -7.05 10.17
C VAL A 86 2.74 -8.12 10.90
N ALA A 87 1.42 -7.93 11.00
CA ALA A 87 0.59 -9.11 10.94
C ALA A 87 0.98 -9.68 9.59
N SER A 88 1.73 -10.78 9.60
CA SER A 88 1.84 -11.58 8.40
C SER A 88 0.39 -11.74 7.94
N LEU A 89 0.04 -11.08 6.86
CA LEU A 89 -0.87 -11.70 5.93
C LEU A 89 -0.04 -12.90 5.48
N GLU A 90 -0.09 -13.98 6.27
CA GLU A 90 0.29 -15.30 5.79
C GLU A 90 -0.33 -15.34 4.39
N PRO A 91 0.45 -15.53 3.32
CA PRO A 91 -0.16 -15.81 2.04
C PRO A 91 -1.06 -17.00 2.33
N SER A 92 -2.39 -16.76 2.34
CA SER A 92 -3.40 -17.80 2.49
C SER A 92 -2.92 -18.88 1.56
N GLN A 93 -2.52 -20.04 2.10
CA GLN A 93 -1.87 -21.12 1.36
C GLN A 93 -2.58 -21.23 0.01
N ALA A 94 -1.98 -20.62 -1.01
CA ALA A 94 -2.52 -20.68 -2.34
C ALA A 94 -2.14 -22.09 -2.74
N VAL A 95 -3.08 -23.01 -2.53
CA VAL A 95 -3.01 -24.32 -3.13
C VAL A 95 -2.69 -24.03 -4.60
N PRO A 96 -1.53 -24.45 -5.13
CA PRO A 96 -1.29 -24.28 -6.55
C PRO A 96 -2.49 -24.92 -7.25
N PRO A 97 -3.11 -24.26 -8.25
CA PRO A 97 -4.23 -24.87 -8.93
C PRO A 97 -3.75 -26.21 -9.50
N THR A 98 -4.20 -27.30 -8.88
CA THR A 98 -4.11 -28.62 -9.47
C THR A 98 -5.05 -28.56 -10.65
N PHE A 99 -4.49 -28.49 -11.85
CA PHE A 99 -5.27 -28.58 -13.08
C PHE A 99 -5.74 -30.01 -13.21
N GLU A 100 -6.83 -30.34 -12.52
CA GLU A 100 -7.60 -31.56 -12.76
C GLU A 100 -8.67 -31.19 -13.79
N LEU A 101 -8.59 -31.83 -14.96
CA LEU A 101 -9.64 -31.74 -15.97
C LEU A 101 -10.92 -32.31 -15.36
N THR A 102 -12.02 -31.60 -15.54
CA THR A 102 -13.32 -32.18 -15.20
C THR A 102 -13.64 -33.32 -16.17
N ASP A 103 -14.42 -34.32 -15.71
CA ASP A 103 -14.84 -35.45 -16.55
C ASP A 103 -15.49 -35.00 -17.88
N ASP A 104 -16.12 -33.82 -17.89
CA ASP A 104 -16.72 -33.24 -19.08
C ASP A 104 -15.66 -32.69 -20.05
N GLU A 105 -14.62 -32.02 -19.56
CA GLU A 105 -13.50 -31.54 -20.39
C GLU A 105 -12.68 -32.71 -20.98
N GLU A 106 -12.49 -33.80 -20.24
CA GLU A 106 -11.82 -35.01 -20.78
C GLU A 106 -12.63 -35.65 -21.91
N ARG A 107 -13.96 -35.66 -21.83
CA ARG A 107 -14.83 -36.19 -22.90
C ARG A 107 -14.79 -35.34 -24.16
N GLU A 108 -14.82 -34.02 -24.02
CA GLU A 108 -14.72 -33.11 -25.18
C GLU A 108 -13.39 -33.28 -25.91
N LEU A 109 -12.29 -33.55 -25.19
CA LEU A 109 -10.99 -33.85 -25.79
C LEU A 109 -10.97 -35.18 -26.57
N LEU A 110 -11.66 -36.21 -26.06
CA LEU A 110 -11.74 -37.53 -26.70
C LEU A 110 -12.59 -37.52 -27.98
N GLU A 111 -13.51 -36.58 -28.13
CA GLU A 111 -14.31 -36.41 -29.36
C GLU A 111 -13.54 -35.71 -30.50
N LEU A 112 -12.35 -35.16 -30.22
CA LEU A 112 -11.54 -34.43 -31.20
C LEU A 112 -10.44 -35.27 -31.88
N GLU A 113 -10.24 -36.55 -31.51
CA GLU A 113 -9.37 -37.54 -32.17
C GLU A 113 -10.12 -38.45 -33.16
#